data_AF-A0A284RI18-F1
#
_entry.id   AF-A0A284RI18-F1
#
_cell.length_a   1.000
_cell.length_b   1.000
_cell.length_c   1.000
_cell.angle_alpha   90.00
_cell.angle_beta   90.00
_cell.angle_gamma   90.00
#
_symmetry.space_group_name_H-M   'P 1'
#
loop_
_entity.id
_entity.type
_entity.pdbx_description
1 polymer ?
#
loop_
_entity_poly.entity_id
_entity_poly.type
_entity_poly.pdbx_seq_one_letter_code
_entity_poly.pdbx_strand_id
1 'polypeptide(L)'
;MFSNALEESRFLGRCALVWSWAVPTIASLTMIHALLSAAMVAFGIWDVETWRPFYGSWSDTYTVRRFWSHTWHQLLRRSITAPGVRFVSYLSLPKSPNLAWAVKLYTAFFVSGWIHHSSDYVILGYHGGALKFFMSQALCIMIESVVIDLGRRLGLQAGSHNLFWRIIGYIWVQCWFAMCLPMYINPYQRLISTSV
;
A
#
# COMPACT_ATOMS: atom_id res chain seq x y z
N MET A 1 -15.80 13.74 28.21
CA MET A 1 -16.74 13.97 27.08
C MET A 1 -16.09 14.83 25.99
N PHE A 2 -15.50 16.00 26.30
CA PHE A 2 -14.80 16.84 25.31
C PHE A 2 -13.55 16.20 24.66
N SER A 3 -12.75 15.42 25.39
CA SER A 3 -11.57 14.71 24.85
C SER A 3 -11.94 13.73 23.74
N ASN A 4 -13.02 12.97 23.95
CA ASN A 4 -13.45 11.93 23.01
C ASN A 4 -13.96 12.54 21.70
N ALA A 5 -14.71 13.65 21.77
CA ALA A 5 -15.17 14.36 20.58
C ALA A 5 -14.00 14.96 19.76
N LEU A 6 -12.94 15.43 20.44
CA LEU A 6 -11.72 15.90 19.77
C LEU A 6 -10.93 14.74 19.12
N GLU A 7 -10.89 13.56 19.73
CA GLU A 7 -10.26 12.39 19.15
C GLU A 7 -11.04 11.83 17.96
N GLU A 8 -12.37 11.76 18.07
CA GLU A 8 -13.26 11.34 16.99
C GLU A 8 -13.13 12.26 15.77
N SER A 9 -13.20 13.59 15.98
CA SER A 9 -13.02 14.57 14.90
C SER A 9 -11.64 14.47 14.24
N ARG A 10 -10.58 14.19 15.02
CA ARG A 10 -9.23 13.93 14.48
C ARG A 10 -9.17 12.66 13.64
N PHE A 11 -9.81 11.58 14.07
CA PHE A 11 -9.83 10.33 13.30
C PHE A 11 -10.63 10.47 12.00
N LEU A 12 -11.81 11.08 12.05
CA LEU A 12 -12.62 11.35 10.86
C LEU A 12 -11.86 12.26 9.87
N GLY A 13 -11.17 13.28 10.37
CA GLY A 13 -10.28 14.12 9.56
C GLY A 13 -9.18 13.32 8.86
N ARG A 14 -8.57 12.33 9.54
CA ARG A 14 -7.58 11.42 8.93
C ARG A 14 -8.20 10.52 7.86
N CYS A 15 -9.42 10.02 8.08
CA CYS A 15 -10.14 9.25 7.05
C CYS A 15 -10.43 10.10 5.81
N ALA A 16 -10.93 11.32 5.99
CA ALA A 16 -11.16 12.25 4.88
C ALA A 16 -9.86 12.55 4.12
N LEU A 17 -8.78 12.76 4.86
CA LEU A 17 -7.45 13.01 4.31
C LEU A 17 -6.94 11.83 3.46
N VAL A 18 -7.17 10.58 3.88
CA VAL A 18 -6.82 9.39 3.10
C VAL A 18 -7.50 9.44 1.73
N TRP A 19 -8.81 9.69 1.70
CA TRP A 19 -9.57 9.71 0.44
C TRP A 19 -9.27 10.92 -0.43
N SER A 20 -9.07 12.10 0.17
CA SER A 20 -8.69 13.30 -0.57
C SER A 20 -7.35 13.16 -1.29
N TRP A 21 -6.45 12.32 -0.76
CA TRP A 21 -5.19 11.99 -1.42
C TRP A 21 -5.32 10.82 -2.39
N ALA A 22 -6.04 9.76 -1.99
CA ALA A 22 -6.13 8.52 -2.75
C ALA A 22 -6.86 8.70 -4.09
N VAL A 23 -8.01 9.39 -4.10
CA VAL A 23 -8.83 9.53 -5.32
C VAL A 23 -8.07 10.26 -6.43
N PRO A 24 -7.48 11.46 -6.21
CA PRO A 24 -6.69 12.12 -7.24
C PRO A 24 -5.47 11.31 -7.68
N THR A 25 -4.81 10.61 -6.75
CA THR A 25 -3.64 9.79 -7.07
C THR A 25 -4.01 8.62 -7.98
N ILE A 26 -5.10 7.91 -7.66
CA ILE A 26 -5.63 6.82 -8.49
C ILE A 26 -6.03 7.32 -9.87
N ALA A 27 -6.76 8.43 -9.93
CA ALA A 27 -7.19 9.03 -11.19
C ALA A 27 -5.99 9.44 -12.05
N SER A 28 -5.00 10.12 -11.46
CA SER A 28 -3.82 10.60 -12.18
C SER A 28 -2.99 9.46 -12.76
N LEU A 29 -2.75 8.41 -11.98
CA LEU A 29 -1.97 7.26 -12.43
C LEU A 29 -2.71 6.45 -13.50
N THR A 30 -4.02 6.28 -13.34
CA THR A 30 -4.86 5.63 -14.36
C THR A 30 -4.84 6.42 -15.66
N MET A 31 -4.98 7.74 -15.58
CA MET A 31 -4.95 8.63 -16.74
C MET A 31 -3.61 8.59 -17.46
N ILE A 32 -2.49 8.71 -16.74
CA ILE A 32 -1.14 8.61 -17.31
C ILE A 32 -0.94 7.26 -18.00
N HIS A 33 -1.36 6.17 -17.35
CA HIS A 33 -1.27 4.83 -17.92
C HIS A 33 -2.10 4.69 -19.20
N ALA A 34 -3.34 5.19 -19.20
CA ALA A 34 -4.25 5.12 -20.34
C ALA A 34 -3.76 5.97 -21.53
N LEU A 35 -3.23 7.16 -21.27
CA LEU A 35 -2.67 8.03 -22.32
C LEU A 35 -1.43 7.39 -22.95
N LEU A 36 -0.53 6.85 -22.11
CA LEU A 36 0.66 6.17 -22.59
C LEU A 36 0.30 4.91 -23.40
N SER A 37 -0.67 4.11 -22.92
CA SER A 37 -1.09 2.91 -23.63
C SER A 37 -1.72 3.24 -24.98
N ALA A 38 -2.62 4.23 -25.01
CA ALA A 38 -3.25 4.69 -26.25
C ALA A 38 -2.21 5.20 -27.26
N ALA A 39 -1.22 5.99 -26.81
CA ALA A 39 -0.15 6.47 -27.68
C ALA A 39 0.68 5.31 -28.27
N MET A 40 1.11 4.36 -27.43
CA MET A 40 1.95 3.24 -27.87
C MET A 40 1.22 2.31 -28.84
N VAL A 41 -0.09 2.09 -28.65
CA VAL A 41 -0.94 1.35 -29.59
C VAL A 41 -1.11 2.13 -30.89
N ALA A 42 -1.36 3.45 -30.83
CA ALA A 42 -1.54 4.28 -32.02
C ALA A 42 -0.28 4.33 -32.91
N PHE A 43 0.91 4.28 -32.31
CA PHE A 43 2.18 4.19 -33.03
C PHE A 43 2.56 2.76 -33.47
N GLY A 44 1.73 1.75 -33.17
CA GLY A 44 1.99 0.36 -33.53
C GLY A 44 3.19 -0.26 -32.80
N ILE A 45 3.57 0.29 -31.64
CA ILE A 45 4.72 -0.21 -30.86
C ILE A 45 4.34 -1.49 -30.12
N TRP A 46 3.19 -1.50 -29.45
CA TRP A 46 2.66 -2.66 -28.71
C TRP A 46 1.15 -2.82 -28.93
N ASP A 47 0.68 -4.06 -28.90
CA ASP A 47 -0.75 -4.39 -28.98
C ASP A 47 -1.50 -4.06 -27.67
N VAL A 48 -2.81 -3.86 -27.77
CA VAL A 48 -3.67 -3.51 -26.63
C VAL A 48 -3.64 -4.58 -25.53
N GLU A 49 -3.51 -5.86 -25.89
CA GLU A 49 -3.45 -7.01 -24.98
C GLU A 49 -2.15 -7.03 -24.14
N THR A 50 -1.12 -6.30 -24.57
CA THR A 50 0.13 -6.15 -23.82
C THR A 50 -0.07 -5.30 -22.56
N TRP A 51 -1.05 -4.40 -22.60
CA TRP A 51 -1.32 -3.46 -21.52
C TRP A 51 -2.19 -4.10 -20.45
N ARG A 52 -1.57 -4.40 -19.31
CA ARG A 52 -2.28 -4.90 -18.13
C ARG A 52 -2.93 -3.75 -17.36
N PRO A 53 -4.09 -3.98 -16.73
CA PRO A 53 -4.69 -2.99 -15.82
C PRO A 53 -3.70 -2.50 -14.76
N PHE A 54 -3.70 -1.20 -14.51
CA PHE A 54 -2.83 -0.57 -13.52
C PHE A 54 -3.11 -1.07 -12.09
N TYR A 55 -4.40 -1.26 -11.80
CA TYR A 55 -4.93 -1.77 -10.54
C TYR A 55 -5.63 -3.11 -10.76
N GLY A 56 -5.60 -3.97 -9.74
CA GLY A 56 -6.50 -5.12 -9.68
C GLY A 56 -7.87 -4.77 -9.08
N SER A 57 -8.61 -5.78 -8.63
CA SER A 57 -9.95 -5.58 -8.08
C SER A 57 -9.91 -4.82 -6.75
N TRP A 58 -10.65 -3.71 -6.65
CA TRP A 58 -10.83 -2.98 -5.39
C TRP A 58 -11.67 -3.75 -4.37
N SER A 59 -12.50 -4.70 -4.81
CA SER A 59 -13.28 -5.56 -3.92
C SER A 59 -12.43 -6.61 -3.18
N ASP A 60 -11.14 -6.72 -3.49
CA ASP A 60 -10.21 -7.59 -2.75
C ASP A 60 -9.50 -6.87 -1.59
N THR A 61 -9.73 -5.57 -1.38
CA THR A 61 -8.96 -4.74 -0.43
C THR A 61 -9.37 -4.89 1.05
N TYR A 62 -9.94 -6.02 1.44
CA TYR A 62 -10.41 -6.26 2.82
C TYR A 62 -9.29 -6.73 3.78
N THR A 63 -8.03 -6.76 3.35
CA THR A 63 -6.87 -6.85 4.25
C THR A 63 -5.74 -5.99 3.68
N VAL A 64 -4.84 -5.48 4.52
CA VAL A 64 -3.70 -4.66 4.08
C VAL A 64 -2.81 -5.46 3.14
N ARG A 65 -2.60 -6.75 3.44
CA ARG A 65 -1.88 -7.66 2.52
C ARG A 65 -2.54 -7.70 1.15
N ARG A 66 -3.86 -7.87 1.06
CA ARG A 66 -4.57 -7.96 -0.22
C ARG A 66 -4.54 -6.64 -0.97
N PHE A 67 -4.72 -5.52 -0.28
CA PHE A 67 -4.59 -4.18 -0.87
C PHE A 67 -3.28 -4.05 -1.66
N TRP A 68 -2.14 -4.31 -1.03
CA TRP A 68 -0.83 -4.21 -1.69
C TRP A 68 -0.59 -5.32 -2.71
N SER A 69 -1.05 -6.54 -2.43
CA SER A 69 -0.69 -7.70 -3.25
C SER A 69 -1.64 -8.03 -4.40
N HIS A 70 -2.85 -7.47 -4.44
CA HIS A 70 -3.83 -7.77 -5.48
C HIS A 70 -4.36 -6.51 -6.17
N THR A 71 -4.37 -5.36 -5.50
CA THR A 71 -5.06 -4.17 -6.00
C THR A 71 -4.10 -3.05 -6.37
N TRP A 72 -3.29 -2.57 -5.41
CA TRP A 72 -2.52 -1.34 -5.56
C TRP A 72 -1.27 -1.52 -6.44
N HIS A 73 -1.02 -0.61 -7.40
CA HIS A 73 0.21 -0.50 -8.20
C HIS A 73 0.77 -1.84 -8.73
N GLN A 74 -0.05 -2.61 -9.46
CA GLN A 74 0.37 -3.97 -9.85
C GLN A 74 1.47 -3.99 -10.91
N LEU A 75 1.65 -2.93 -11.70
CA LEU A 75 2.72 -2.84 -12.70
C LEU A 75 4.13 -2.88 -12.09
N LEU A 76 4.31 -2.32 -10.89
CA LEU A 76 5.62 -2.26 -10.22
C LEU A 76 5.94 -3.52 -9.41
N ARG A 77 4.97 -4.42 -9.24
CA ARG A 77 5.06 -5.59 -8.35
C ARG A 77 6.32 -6.42 -8.59
N ARG A 78 6.64 -6.70 -9.86
CA ARG A 78 7.81 -7.52 -10.20
C ARG A 78 9.11 -6.81 -9.80
N SER A 79 9.23 -5.52 -10.10
CA SER A 79 10.42 -4.73 -9.81
C SER A 79 10.67 -4.57 -8.32
N ILE A 80 9.61 -4.37 -7.51
CA ILE A 80 9.74 -4.20 -6.06
C ILE A 80 9.99 -5.53 -5.33
N THR A 81 9.48 -6.66 -5.84
CA THR A 81 9.63 -7.97 -5.16
C THR A 81 10.89 -8.73 -5.57
N ALA A 82 11.44 -8.49 -6.77
CA ALA A 82 12.61 -9.19 -7.28
C ALA A 82 13.86 -9.10 -6.38
N PRO A 83 14.20 -7.94 -5.76
CA PRO A 83 15.33 -7.85 -4.84
C PRO A 83 15.21 -8.80 -3.64
N GLY A 84 14.01 -8.94 -3.06
CA GLY A 84 13.77 -9.83 -1.93
C GLY A 84 13.95 -11.30 -2.29
N VAL A 85 13.54 -11.70 -3.50
CA VAL A 85 13.77 -13.06 -4.02
C VAL A 85 15.27 -13.33 -4.12
N ARG A 86 16.03 -12.39 -4.68
CA ARG A 86 17.50 -12.52 -4.82
C ARG A 86 18.19 -12.58 -3.46
N PHE A 87 17.81 -11.74 -2.49
CA PHE A 87 18.41 -11.78 -1.15
C PHE A 87 18.22 -13.13 -0.46
N VAL A 88 17.01 -13.69 -0.51
CA VAL A 88 16.75 -15.02 0.07
C VAL A 88 17.62 -16.09 -0.60
N SER A 89 17.77 -16.03 -1.93
CA SER A 89 18.63 -16.95 -2.68
C SER A 89 20.11 -16.80 -2.32
N TYR A 90 20.64 -15.58 -2.22
CA TYR A 90 22.05 -15.33 -1.90
C TYR A 90 22.42 -15.76 -0.49
N LEU A 91 21.57 -15.46 0.49
CA LEU A 91 21.84 -15.75 1.89
C LEU A 91 21.69 -17.23 2.24
N SER A 92 21.30 -18.08 1.28
CA SER A 92 21.01 -19.50 1.50
C SER A 92 20.14 -19.72 2.74
N LEU A 93 19.20 -18.79 2.99
CA LEU A 93 18.42 -18.81 4.21
C LEU A 93 17.78 -20.19 4.35
N PRO A 94 17.80 -20.79 5.57
CA PRO A 94 17.21 -22.11 5.79
C PRO A 94 15.82 -22.16 5.18
N LYS A 95 15.37 -23.35 4.76
CA LYS A 95 14.05 -23.60 4.15
C LYS A 95 12.83 -23.19 5.00
N SER A 96 13.03 -22.45 6.11
CA SER A 96 11.97 -21.81 6.88
C SER A 96 11.13 -20.90 5.97
N PRO A 97 9.89 -21.31 5.64
CA PRO A 97 9.04 -20.55 4.73
C PRO A 97 8.68 -19.17 5.33
N ASN A 98 8.64 -19.06 6.65
CA ASN A 98 8.25 -17.84 7.36
C ASN A 98 9.36 -16.78 7.31
N LEU A 99 10.62 -17.16 7.53
CA LEU A 99 11.73 -16.21 7.47
C LEU A 99 11.95 -15.70 6.04
N ALA A 100 11.94 -16.62 5.05
CA ALA A 100 12.06 -16.26 3.64
C ALA A 100 10.91 -15.33 3.19
N TRP A 101 9.69 -15.58 3.67
CA TRP A 101 8.55 -14.71 3.41
C TRP A 101 8.70 -13.32 4.04
N ALA A 102 9.11 -13.25 5.31
CA ALA A 102 9.33 -11.98 6.01
C ALA A 102 10.42 -11.15 5.33
N VAL A 103 11.55 -11.75 4.96
CA VAL A 103 12.62 -11.05 4.22
C VAL A 103 12.09 -10.49 2.91
N LYS A 104 11.39 -11.29 2.10
CA LYS A 104 10.79 -10.81 0.83
C LYS A 104 9.82 -9.64 1.06
N LEU A 105 8.98 -9.73 2.08
CA LEU A 105 7.99 -8.70 2.43
C LEU A 105 8.68 -7.39 2.82
N TYR A 106 9.63 -7.45 3.76
CA TYR A 106 10.36 -6.28 4.24
C TYR A 106 11.22 -5.67 3.14
N THR A 107 11.90 -6.48 2.33
CA THR A 107 12.67 -5.95 1.19
C THR A 107 11.76 -5.22 0.20
N ALA A 108 10.58 -5.77 -0.13
CA ALA A 108 9.69 -5.12 -1.09
C ALA A 108 9.22 -3.74 -0.59
N PHE A 109 8.83 -3.64 0.68
CA PHE A 109 8.45 -2.35 1.27
C PHE A 109 9.64 -1.41 1.51
N PHE A 110 10.83 -1.94 1.78
CA PHE A 110 12.04 -1.13 1.86
C PHE A 110 12.39 -0.51 0.51
N VAL A 111 12.37 -1.28 -0.57
CA VAL A 111 12.63 -0.78 -1.93
C VAL A 111 11.61 0.29 -2.32
N SER A 112 10.31 0.04 -2.08
CA SER A 112 9.27 1.03 -2.29
C SER A 112 9.50 2.29 -1.44
N GLY A 113 9.76 2.10 -0.15
CA GLY A 113 10.03 3.19 0.80
C GLY A 113 11.23 4.02 0.40
N TRP A 114 12.29 3.40 -0.12
CA TRP A 114 13.49 4.08 -0.59
C TRP A 114 13.21 4.97 -1.80
N ILE A 115 12.51 4.44 -2.82
CA ILE A 115 12.11 5.21 -4.01
C ILE A 115 11.35 6.47 -3.60
N HIS A 116 10.33 6.31 -2.76
CA HIS A 116 9.52 7.45 -2.31
C HIS A 116 10.28 8.38 -1.35
N HIS A 117 11.19 7.85 -0.53
CA HIS A 117 12.05 8.65 0.35
C HIS A 117 13.06 9.51 -0.43
N SER A 118 13.59 9.01 -1.54
CA SER A 118 14.39 9.82 -2.45
C SER A 118 13.54 10.93 -3.08
N SER A 119 12.29 10.63 -3.46
CA SER A 119 11.35 11.66 -3.94
C SER A 119 10.99 12.68 -2.87
N ASP A 120 10.81 12.28 -1.61
CA ASP A 120 10.62 13.21 -0.47
C ASP A 120 11.76 14.24 -0.45
N TYR A 121 13.02 13.78 -0.50
CA TYR A 121 14.18 14.66 -0.44
C TYR A 121 14.25 15.64 -1.61
N VAL A 122 13.97 15.16 -2.83
CA VAL A 122 13.98 16.00 -4.05
C VAL A 122 12.87 17.06 -4.02
N ILE A 123 11.68 16.72 -3.53
CA ILE A 123 10.51 17.62 -3.58
C ILE A 123 10.45 18.54 -2.35
N LEU A 124 10.72 18.00 -1.16
CA LEU A 124 10.56 18.71 0.11
C LEU A 124 11.86 19.37 0.59
N GLY A 125 13.02 18.95 0.07
CA GLY A 125 14.35 19.33 0.58
C GLY A 125 14.76 18.60 1.86
N TYR A 126 13.92 17.70 2.38
CA TYR A 126 14.18 16.88 3.57
C TYR A 126 13.40 15.56 3.51
N HIS A 127 13.65 14.67 4.47
CA HIS A 127 12.97 13.38 4.55
C HIS A 127 11.57 13.51 5.18
N GLY A 128 10.52 13.45 4.36
CA GLY A 128 9.13 13.71 4.75
C GLY A 128 8.48 12.62 5.61
N GLY A 129 8.65 11.35 5.25
CA GLY A 129 8.08 10.24 6.03
C GLY A 129 7.80 8.97 5.24
N ALA A 130 8.10 8.94 3.95
CA ALA A 130 7.85 7.79 3.07
C ALA A 130 8.38 6.47 3.67
N LEU A 131 9.66 6.44 4.06
CA LEU A 131 10.28 5.22 4.57
C LEU A 131 9.54 4.67 5.81
N LYS A 132 9.12 5.55 6.73
CA LYS A 132 8.33 5.15 7.91
C LYS A 132 6.98 4.56 7.50
N PHE A 133 6.28 5.21 6.58
CA PHE A 133 5.00 4.74 6.07
C PHE A 133 5.12 3.36 5.39
N PHE A 134 6.05 3.18 4.45
CA PHE A 134 6.20 1.92 3.72
C PHE A 134 6.67 0.78 4.63
N MET A 135 7.62 1.01 5.52
CA MET A 135 8.08 -0.03 6.46
C MET A 135 6.98 -0.45 7.45
N SER A 136 6.08 0.48 7.84
CA SER A 136 4.94 0.13 8.69
C SER A 136 3.97 -0.85 8.02
N GLN A 137 3.89 -0.89 6.69
CA GLN A 137 3.03 -1.83 5.96
C GLN A 137 3.50 -3.27 6.11
N ALA A 138 4.82 -3.50 6.06
CA ALA A 138 5.40 -4.82 6.28
C ALA A 138 5.08 -5.34 7.69
N LEU A 139 5.25 -4.48 8.70
CA LEU A 139 4.91 -4.80 10.09
C LEU A 139 3.43 -5.13 10.25
N CYS A 140 2.55 -4.28 9.71
CA CYS A 140 1.11 -4.50 9.74
C CYS A 140 0.71 -5.81 9.08
N ILE A 141 1.26 -6.13 7.91
CA ILE A 141 0.96 -7.39 7.20
C ILE A 141 1.41 -8.61 8.00
N MET A 142 2.54 -8.55 8.72
CA MET A 142 2.94 -9.64 9.62
C MET A 142 1.94 -9.82 10.76
N ILE A 143 1.57 -8.73 11.45
CA ILE A 143 0.61 -8.77 12.56
C ILE A 143 -0.76 -9.27 12.07
N GLU A 144 -1.26 -8.70 10.97
CA GLU A 144 -2.51 -9.09 10.30
C GLU A 144 -2.50 -10.59 9.96
N SER A 145 -1.38 -11.10 9.45
CA SER A 145 -1.25 -12.53 9.12
C SER A 145 -1.34 -13.42 10.36
N VAL A 146 -0.71 -13.02 11.48
CA VAL A 146 -0.78 -13.76 12.75
C VAL A 146 -2.19 -13.72 13.33
N VAL A 147 -2.85 -12.55 13.33
CA VAL A 147 -4.22 -12.39 13.85
C VAL A 147 -5.22 -13.23 13.05
N ILE A 148 -5.10 -13.22 11.71
CA ILE A 148 -5.96 -14.05 10.85
C ILE A 148 -5.71 -15.54 11.08
N ASP A 149 -4.44 -15.97 11.22
CA ASP A 149 -4.11 -17.37 11.49
C ASP A 149 -4.65 -17.84 12.85
N LEU A 150 -4.48 -17.03 13.90
CA LEU A 150 -5.04 -17.32 15.22
C LEU A 150 -6.58 -17.40 15.18
N GLY A 151 -7.24 -16.46 14.52
CA GLY A 151 -8.70 -16.48 14.36
C GLY A 151 -9.17 -17.78 13.70
N ARG A 152 -8.48 -18.24 12.65
CA ARG A 152 -8.79 -19.51 11.98
C ARG A 152 -8.59 -20.71 12.90
N ARG A 153 -7.52 -20.73 13.70
CA ARG A 153 -7.27 -21.80 14.69
C ARG A 153 -8.34 -21.85 15.79
N LEU A 154 -8.94 -20.71 16.12
CA LEU A 154 -10.06 -20.59 17.05
C LEU A 154 -11.43 -20.89 16.41
N GLY A 155 -11.47 -21.37 15.17
CA GLY A 155 -12.71 -21.71 14.46
C GLY A 155 -13.45 -20.52 13.85
N LEU A 156 -12.87 -19.32 13.90
CA LEU A 156 -13.43 -18.17 13.20
C LEU A 156 -13.19 -18.34 11.70
N GLN A 157 -14.21 -18.04 10.89
CA GLN A 157 -14.05 -17.95 9.43
C GLN A 157 -13.33 -16.66 8.99
N ALA A 158 -12.33 -16.21 9.79
CA ALA A 158 -11.55 -15.00 9.57
C ALA A 158 -10.78 -15.10 8.25
N GLY A 159 -11.04 -14.14 7.35
CA GLY A 159 -10.49 -14.12 6.00
C GLY A 159 -11.18 -15.05 4.99
N SER A 160 -12.41 -15.52 5.27
CA SER A 160 -13.27 -16.25 4.32
C SER A 160 -14.01 -15.33 3.34
N HIS A 161 -14.72 -15.92 2.36
CA HIS A 161 -15.64 -15.21 1.46
C HIS A 161 -16.89 -14.64 2.15
N ASN A 162 -17.07 -14.89 3.45
CA ASN A 162 -18.19 -14.38 4.22
C ASN A 162 -18.16 -12.83 4.25
N LEU A 163 -19.29 -12.21 3.91
CA LEU A 163 -19.45 -10.76 3.86
C LEU A 163 -19.12 -10.07 5.20
N PHE A 164 -19.47 -10.69 6.33
CA PHE A 164 -19.20 -10.15 7.67
C PHE A 164 -17.71 -9.89 7.89
N TRP A 165 -16.86 -10.90 7.61
CA TRP A 165 -15.41 -10.77 7.76
C TRP A 165 -14.80 -9.81 6.75
N ARG A 166 -15.38 -9.69 5.55
CA ARG A 166 -14.96 -8.69 4.56
C ARG A 166 -15.26 -7.27 5.04
N ILE A 167 -16.43 -7.01 5.62
CA ILE A 167 -16.79 -5.70 6.18
C ILE A 167 -15.81 -5.32 7.30
N ILE A 168 -15.57 -6.22 8.25
CA ILE A 168 -14.57 -6.01 9.31
C ILE A 168 -13.20 -5.69 8.69
N GLY A 169 -12.81 -6.45 7.66
CA GLY A 169 -11.57 -6.26 6.94
C GLY A 169 -11.45 -4.89 6.26
N TYR A 170 -12.50 -4.39 5.60
CA TYR A 170 -12.49 -3.06 5.00
C TYR A 170 -12.38 -1.95 6.06
N ILE A 171 -13.12 -2.09 7.17
CA ILE A 171 -13.01 -1.15 8.30
C ILE A 171 -11.57 -1.14 8.83
N TRP A 172 -10.98 -2.32 9.03
CA TRP A 172 -9.60 -2.47 9.46
C TRP A 172 -8.61 -1.77 8.51
N VAL A 173 -8.71 -2.01 7.20
CA VAL A 173 -7.83 -1.39 6.20
C VAL A 173 -7.99 0.13 6.20
N GLN A 174 -9.21 0.64 6.28
CA GLN A 174 -9.47 2.07 6.38
C GLN A 174 -8.84 2.67 7.65
N CYS A 175 -9.03 2.04 8.80
CA CYS A 175 -8.45 2.47 10.07
C CYS A 175 -6.92 2.47 9.99
N TRP A 176 -6.31 1.42 9.43
CA TRP A 176 -4.87 1.32 9.28
C TRP A 176 -4.30 2.47 8.44
N PHE A 177 -4.89 2.75 7.27
CA PHE A 177 -4.44 3.86 6.42
C PHE A 177 -4.71 5.23 7.04
N ALA A 178 -5.84 5.41 7.75
CA ALA A 178 -6.09 6.65 8.49
C ALA A 178 -5.03 6.91 9.56
N MET A 179 -4.45 5.87 10.17
CA MET A 179 -3.37 6.03 11.13
C MET A 179 -2.00 6.28 10.49
N CYS A 180 -1.65 5.53 9.44
CA CYS A 180 -0.28 5.54 8.91
C CYS A 180 -0.04 6.45 7.70
N LEU A 181 -1.02 6.62 6.81
CA LEU A 181 -0.86 7.43 5.60
C LEU A 181 -0.56 8.92 5.88
N PRO A 182 -1.11 9.55 6.94
CA PRO A 182 -0.71 10.91 7.34
C PRO A 182 0.80 11.12 7.49
N MET A 183 1.56 10.08 7.88
CA MET A 183 3.01 10.15 7.97
C MET A 183 3.67 10.45 6.62
N TYR A 184 3.07 10.00 5.52
CA TYR A 184 3.58 10.18 4.17
C TYR A 184 3.07 11.47 3.52
N ILE A 185 1.79 11.81 3.70
CA ILE A 185 1.12 12.90 2.96
C ILE A 185 1.22 14.26 3.64
N ASN A 186 1.27 14.33 4.98
CA ASN A 186 1.30 15.61 5.70
C ASN A 186 2.48 16.51 5.33
N PRO A 187 3.71 16.00 5.12
CA PRO A 187 4.84 16.83 4.67
C PRO A 187 4.55 17.58 3.36
N TYR A 188 3.93 16.90 2.39
CA TYR A 188 3.56 17.51 1.10
C TYR A 188 2.44 18.54 1.25
N GLN A 189 1.42 18.25 2.06
CA GLN A 189 0.35 19.21 2.30
C GLN A 189 0.84 20.50 2.94
N ARG A 190 1.78 20.39 3.89
CA ARG A 190 2.42 21.56 4.49
C ARG A 190 3.15 22.40 3.46
N LEU A 191 3.96 21.75 2.61
CA LEU A 191 4.67 22.43 1.53
C LEU A 191 3.70 23.20 0.61
N ILE A 192 2.61 22.55 0.17
CA ILE A 192 1.60 23.18 -0.68
C ILE A 192 0.95 24.37 0.03
N SER A 193 0.56 24.20 1.30
CA SER A 193 -0.11 25.26 2.07
C SER A 193 0.78 26.48 2.35
N THR A 194 2.11 26.33 2.33
CA THR A 194 3.06 27.45 2.49
C THR A 194 3.46 28.09 1.17
N SER A 195 3.10 27.47 0.03
CA SER A 195 3.42 27.96 -1.31
C SER A 195 2.30 28.76 -1.97
N VAL A 196 1.15 28.88 -1.29
CA VAL A 196 -0.02 29.68 -1.66
C VAL A 196 -0.12 30.85 -0.70
#